data_AF-A0A410JPH5-F1
#
_entry.id   AF-A0A410JPH5-F1
#
_cell.length_a   1.000
_cell.length_b   1.000
_cell.length_c   1.000
_cell.angle_alpha   90.00
_cell.angle_beta   90.00
_cell.angle_gamma   90.00
#
_symmetry.space_group_name_H-M   'P 1'
#
loop_
_entity.id
_entity.type
_entity.pdbx_description
1 polymer ?
#
loop_
_entity_poly.entity_id
_entity_poly.type
_entity_poly.pdbx_seq_one_letter_code
_entity_poly.pdbx_strand_id
1 'polypeptide(L)'
;MKALKHYMDSTYLKTPEQSGLSEEQTKQKVIELCEEAIKEGFYAVMIRPEYVSFAKKFLAERNADTKVGTVIGFHEGAYSTEYKLKEAEQAIEDGADDLDFVVNYEAFKKGDLDLVKNEIKECTEVVLKNNRTAKWIIEAAALTDEQIAQITDLIREVVEGNFSGKEQFVFVKSSTGFYPTEGGKPNGATPENIKIMTEHAGKLPVKAAGGVRSAQEAREMIAMGVTRIGTSSAKKICDGESADAEY
;
A
#
# COMPACT_ATOMS: atom_id res chain seq x y z
N MET A 1 7.84 18.51 -12.44
CA MET A 1 7.83 17.32 -11.57
C MET A 1 7.14 17.72 -10.27
N LYS A 2 6.22 16.92 -9.73
CA LYS A 2 5.60 17.23 -8.42
C LYS A 2 6.68 17.21 -7.33
N ALA A 3 6.49 17.97 -6.25
CA ALA A 3 7.41 17.89 -5.11
C ALA A 3 7.37 16.48 -4.50
N LEU A 4 8.51 15.98 -4.02
CA LEU A 4 8.66 14.62 -3.49
C LEU A 4 7.57 14.24 -2.46
N LYS A 5 7.19 15.20 -1.62
CA LYS A 5 6.14 15.06 -0.59
C LYS A 5 4.79 14.59 -1.16
N HIS A 6 4.45 14.95 -2.39
CA HIS A 6 3.18 14.56 -3.04
C HIS A 6 3.11 13.07 -3.41
N TYR A 7 4.25 12.38 -3.42
CA TYR A 7 4.32 10.94 -3.66
C TYR A 7 4.26 10.14 -2.35
N MET A 8 4.30 10.80 -1.19
CA MET A 8 4.46 10.11 0.08
C MET A 8 3.13 9.73 0.71
N ASP A 9 3.02 8.46 1.07
CA ASP A 9 2.09 7.94 2.05
C ASP A 9 2.87 7.71 3.36
N SER A 10 2.66 8.55 4.37
CA SER A 10 3.30 8.37 5.68
C SER A 10 2.63 7.19 6.38
N THR A 11 3.40 6.17 6.78
CA THR A 11 2.87 4.84 7.06
C THR A 11 3.22 4.34 8.45
N TYR A 12 2.21 3.88 9.20
CA TYR A 12 2.40 3.14 10.45
C TYR A 12 1.37 1.99 10.55
N LEU A 13 1.86 0.75 10.43
CA LEU A 13 1.02 -0.45 10.33
C LEU A 13 1.36 -1.54 11.37
N LYS A 14 2.29 -1.29 12.29
CA LYS A 14 2.58 -2.26 13.37
C LYS A 14 1.41 -2.28 14.34
N THR A 15 0.98 -3.46 14.77
CA THR A 15 0.01 -3.59 15.87
C THR A 15 0.67 -3.21 17.20
N PRO A 16 -0.11 -2.97 18.26
CA PRO A 16 0.40 -2.80 19.62
C PRO A 16 1.36 -3.95 20.03
N GLU A 17 0.97 -5.19 19.77
CA GLU A 17 1.80 -6.38 20.04
C GLU A 17 3.12 -6.35 19.27
N GLN A 18 3.09 -6.05 17.96
CA GLN A 18 4.29 -6.01 17.12
C GLN A 18 5.25 -4.87 17.48
N SER A 19 4.74 -3.79 18.10
CA SER A 19 5.53 -2.61 18.44
C SER A 19 5.88 -2.51 19.92
N GLY A 20 5.29 -3.36 20.78
CA GLY A 20 5.41 -3.27 22.23
C GLY A 20 4.73 -2.02 22.83
N LEU A 21 3.83 -1.38 22.09
CA LEU A 21 3.12 -0.19 22.53
C LEU A 21 1.74 -0.55 23.09
N SER A 22 1.19 0.34 23.93
CA SER A 22 -0.22 0.26 24.30
C SER A 22 -1.13 0.81 23.18
N GLU A 23 -2.42 0.51 23.25
CA GLU A 23 -3.43 1.09 22.36
C GLU A 23 -3.41 2.63 22.36
N GLU A 24 -3.26 3.24 23.54
CA GLU A 24 -3.19 4.70 23.67
C GLU A 24 -1.91 5.26 23.02
N GLN A 25 -0.78 4.57 23.15
CA GLN A 25 0.46 4.97 22.48
C GLN A 25 0.37 4.81 20.97
N THR A 26 -0.27 3.74 20.48
CA THR A 26 -0.52 3.56 19.04
C THR A 26 -1.44 4.65 18.50
N LYS A 27 -2.53 4.97 19.22
CA LYS A 27 -3.42 6.08 18.84
C LYS A 27 -2.68 7.42 18.81
N GLN A 28 -1.79 7.67 19.77
CA GLN A 28 -0.94 8.85 19.78
C GLN A 28 0.00 8.89 18.55
N LYS A 29 0.57 7.76 18.13
CA LYS A 29 1.33 7.67 16.88
C LYS A 29 0.48 7.99 15.65
N VAL A 30 -0.77 7.55 15.61
CA VAL A 30 -1.70 7.90 14.51
C VAL A 30 -1.95 9.41 14.46
N ILE A 31 -2.10 10.07 15.62
CA ILE A 31 -2.21 11.53 15.71
C ILE A 31 -0.96 12.19 15.12
N GLU A 32 0.23 11.79 15.58
CA GLU A 32 1.51 12.34 15.12
C GLU A 32 1.68 12.17 13.60
N LEU A 33 1.29 11.02 13.06
CA LEU A 33 1.34 10.74 11.63
C LEU A 33 0.41 11.67 10.84
N CYS A 34 -0.79 11.93 11.36
CA CYS A 34 -1.73 12.86 10.75
C CYS A 34 -1.21 14.30 10.80
N GLU A 35 -0.67 14.74 11.94
CA GLU A 35 -0.09 16.08 12.09
C GLU A 35 1.12 16.28 11.17
N GLU A 36 1.99 15.28 11.05
CA GLU A 36 3.10 15.29 10.12
C GLU A 36 2.60 15.40 8.68
N ALA A 37 1.62 14.59 8.28
CA ALA A 37 1.09 14.60 6.92
C ALA A 37 0.42 15.94 6.56
N ILE A 38 -0.29 16.57 7.51
CA ILE A 38 -0.84 17.93 7.33
C ILE A 38 0.30 18.93 7.12
N LYS A 39 1.27 18.94 8.05
CA LYS A 39 2.37 19.93 8.05
C LYS A 39 3.23 19.83 6.80
N GLU A 40 3.52 18.62 6.36
CA GLU A 40 4.41 18.36 5.23
C GLU A 40 3.68 18.33 3.88
N GLY A 41 2.34 18.25 3.88
CA GLY A 41 1.54 18.13 2.65
C GLY A 41 1.75 16.78 1.95
N PHE A 42 1.81 15.69 2.74
CA PHE A 42 1.82 14.33 2.20
C PHE A 42 0.47 13.96 1.61
N TYR A 43 0.46 13.01 0.67
CA TYR A 43 -0.78 12.58 0.02
C TYR A 43 -1.71 11.88 1.01
N ALA A 44 -1.18 10.90 1.75
CA ALA A 44 -1.97 10.11 2.70
C ALA A 44 -1.20 9.77 3.97
N VAL A 45 -1.98 9.40 4.98
CA VAL A 45 -1.53 8.50 6.05
C VAL A 45 -2.02 7.07 5.76
N MET A 46 -1.17 6.07 6.03
CA MET A 46 -1.53 4.65 5.94
C MET A 46 -1.51 4.03 7.33
N ILE A 47 -2.67 3.63 7.82
CA ILE A 47 -2.89 3.16 9.20
C ILE A 47 -3.77 1.90 9.22
N ARG A 48 -3.79 1.19 10.35
CA ARG A 48 -4.63 0.00 10.53
C ARG A 48 -6.14 0.34 10.54
N PRO A 49 -7.02 -0.60 10.12
CA PRO A 49 -8.45 -0.34 9.94
C PRO A 49 -9.14 0.29 11.16
N GLU A 50 -8.81 -0.17 12.36
CA GLU A 50 -9.39 0.27 13.63
C GLU A 50 -9.18 1.76 13.93
N TYR A 51 -8.21 2.41 13.27
CA TYR A 51 -7.92 3.84 13.47
C TYR A 51 -8.46 4.73 12.34
N VAL A 52 -9.08 4.17 11.29
CA VAL A 52 -9.53 4.93 10.11
C VAL A 52 -10.56 6.00 10.48
N SER A 53 -11.66 5.61 11.14
CA SER A 53 -12.73 6.53 11.54
C SER A 53 -12.21 7.66 12.44
N PHE A 54 -11.32 7.33 13.37
CA PHE A 54 -10.64 8.31 14.22
C PHE A 54 -9.80 9.30 13.41
N ALA A 55 -8.93 8.82 12.51
CA ALA A 55 -8.08 9.67 11.69
C ALA A 55 -8.89 10.57 10.74
N LYS A 56 -9.95 10.04 10.12
CA LYS A 56 -10.85 10.84 9.27
C LYS A 56 -11.49 11.99 10.04
N LYS A 57 -11.98 11.72 11.25
CA LYS A 57 -12.53 12.77 12.13
C LYS A 57 -11.46 13.80 12.49
N PHE A 58 -10.27 13.36 12.90
CA PHE A 58 -9.16 14.23 13.29
C PHE A 58 -8.73 15.19 12.18
N LEU A 59 -8.63 14.69 10.95
CA LEU A 59 -8.26 15.48 9.76
C LEU A 59 -9.38 16.44 9.35
N ALA A 60 -10.65 16.01 9.42
CA ALA A 60 -11.80 16.85 9.10
C ALA A 60 -11.93 18.06 10.05
N GLU A 61 -11.73 17.85 11.36
CA GLU A 61 -11.73 18.93 12.37
C GLU A 61 -10.65 20.00 12.11
N ARG A 62 -9.61 19.64 11.34
CA ARG A 62 -8.50 20.52 10.94
C ARG A 62 -8.61 21.06 9.52
N ASN A 63 -9.71 20.76 8.81
CA ASN A 63 -9.90 21.09 7.39
C ASN A 63 -8.71 20.64 6.52
N ALA A 64 -8.18 19.44 6.79
CA ALA A 64 -7.06 18.87 6.05
C ALA A 64 -7.54 17.95 4.91
N ASP A 65 -6.94 18.10 3.73
CA ASP A 65 -7.25 17.29 2.53
C ASP A 65 -6.48 15.96 2.46
N THR A 66 -5.61 15.69 3.44
CA THR A 66 -4.82 14.46 3.54
C THR A 66 -5.73 13.24 3.48
N LYS A 67 -5.38 12.27 2.63
CA LYS A 67 -6.13 11.02 2.48
C LYS A 67 -5.83 10.06 3.62
N VAL A 68 -6.79 9.21 3.97
CA VAL A 68 -6.57 8.11 4.90
C VAL A 68 -6.66 6.81 4.12
N GLY A 69 -5.56 6.07 4.09
CA GLY A 69 -5.54 4.73 3.56
C GLY A 69 -5.41 3.69 4.66
N THR A 70 -5.89 2.48 4.38
CA THR A 70 -5.76 1.34 5.27
C THR A 70 -5.39 0.07 4.51
N VAL A 71 -5.22 -1.03 5.24
CA VAL A 71 -4.79 -2.32 4.70
C VAL A 71 -5.87 -3.37 4.91
N ILE A 72 -6.03 -4.29 3.95
CA ILE A 72 -7.06 -5.34 3.96
C ILE A 72 -6.41 -6.71 3.80
N GLY A 73 -6.82 -7.68 4.62
CA GLY A 73 -6.23 -9.02 4.68
C GLY A 73 -4.74 -9.01 5.04
N PHE A 74 -4.31 -8.00 5.80
CA PHE A 74 -2.90 -7.68 5.98
C PHE A 74 -2.31 -8.30 7.25
N HIS A 75 -1.14 -8.94 7.20
CA HIS A 75 -0.12 -8.87 6.13
C HIS A 75 0.05 -10.17 5.33
N GLU A 76 -0.63 -11.25 5.73
CA GLU A 76 -0.38 -12.58 5.17
C GLU A 76 -1.09 -12.82 3.83
N GLY A 77 -2.17 -12.09 3.52
CA GLY A 77 -2.92 -12.26 2.27
C GLY A 77 -3.71 -13.57 2.14
N ALA A 78 -3.61 -14.49 3.11
CA ALA A 78 -4.22 -15.82 3.06
C ALA A 78 -5.70 -15.86 3.52
N TYR A 79 -6.28 -14.73 3.92
CA TYR A 79 -7.69 -14.63 4.29
C TYR A 79 -8.60 -14.90 3.07
N SER A 80 -9.81 -15.39 3.33
CA SER A 80 -10.80 -15.62 2.28
C SER A 80 -11.28 -14.31 1.64
N THR A 81 -11.74 -14.39 0.39
CA THR A 81 -12.35 -13.24 -0.31
C THR A 81 -13.50 -12.65 0.49
N GLU A 82 -14.35 -13.49 1.10
CA GLU A 82 -15.46 -13.02 1.95
C GLU A 82 -14.99 -12.19 3.15
N TYR A 83 -13.89 -12.60 3.80
CA TYR A 83 -13.32 -11.84 4.91
C TYR A 83 -12.79 -10.48 4.42
N LYS A 84 -12.02 -10.48 3.33
CA LYS A 84 -11.46 -9.24 2.75
C LYS A 84 -12.55 -8.28 2.30
N LEU A 85 -13.66 -8.78 1.75
CA LEU A 85 -14.82 -7.98 1.38
C LEU A 85 -15.46 -7.31 2.60
N LYS A 86 -15.73 -8.07 3.67
CA LYS A 86 -16.30 -7.53 4.91
C LYS A 86 -15.40 -6.47 5.56
N GLU A 87 -14.11 -6.73 5.61
CA GLU A 87 -13.13 -5.77 6.13
C GLU A 87 -13.05 -4.51 5.26
N ALA A 88 -13.10 -4.65 3.93
CA ALA A 88 -13.10 -3.53 3.01
C ALA A 88 -14.38 -2.68 3.10
N GLU A 89 -15.55 -3.31 3.21
CA GLU A 89 -16.83 -2.63 3.43
C GLU A 89 -16.79 -1.81 4.71
N GLN A 90 -16.33 -2.40 5.81
CA GLN A 90 -16.17 -1.68 7.08
C GLN A 90 -15.19 -0.50 6.96
N ALA A 91 -14.04 -0.70 6.33
CA ALA A 91 -13.07 0.37 6.11
C ALA A 91 -13.64 1.53 5.26
N ILE A 92 -14.48 1.22 4.26
CA ILE A 92 -15.17 2.23 3.44
C ILE A 92 -16.19 3.00 4.29
N GLU A 93 -16.96 2.32 5.14
CA GLU A 93 -17.90 2.93 6.08
C GLU A 93 -17.19 3.84 7.09
N ASP A 94 -16.02 3.43 7.58
CA ASP A 94 -15.15 4.22 8.45
C ASP A 94 -14.50 5.42 7.73
N GLY A 95 -14.61 5.47 6.39
CA GLY A 95 -14.24 6.61 5.58
C GLY A 95 -12.87 6.52 4.91
N ALA A 96 -12.29 5.31 4.79
CA ALA A 96 -11.05 5.10 4.05
C ALA A 96 -11.15 5.62 2.61
N ASP A 97 -10.13 6.33 2.17
CA ASP A 97 -9.99 6.83 0.80
C ASP A 97 -9.28 5.79 -0.10
N ASP A 98 -8.36 5.04 0.50
CA ASP A 98 -7.39 4.17 -0.15
C ASP A 98 -7.34 2.81 0.59
N LEU A 99 -7.52 1.69 -0.12
CA LEU A 99 -7.52 0.34 0.47
C LEU A 99 -6.40 -0.50 -0.17
N ASP A 100 -5.39 -0.86 0.62
CA ASP A 100 -4.24 -1.67 0.20
C ASP A 100 -4.47 -3.15 0.60
N PHE A 101 -4.93 -3.96 -0.33
CA PHE A 101 -5.18 -5.40 -0.16
C PHE A 101 -3.89 -6.20 -0.32
N VAL A 102 -3.68 -7.24 0.48
CA VAL A 102 -2.66 -8.26 0.17
C VAL A 102 -3.27 -9.31 -0.73
N VAL A 103 -2.76 -9.48 -1.95
CA VAL A 103 -3.17 -10.56 -2.86
C VAL A 103 -2.88 -11.90 -2.19
N ASN A 104 -3.70 -12.92 -2.43
CA ASN A 104 -3.36 -14.29 -2.03
C ASN A 104 -2.20 -14.85 -2.90
N TYR A 105 -0.98 -14.35 -2.67
CA TYR A 105 0.23 -14.70 -3.43
C TYR A 105 0.63 -16.17 -3.25
N GLU A 106 0.23 -16.81 -2.14
CA GLU A 106 0.43 -18.26 -1.93
C GLU A 106 -0.50 -19.10 -2.80
N ALA A 107 -1.76 -18.69 -2.99
CA ALA A 107 -2.67 -19.31 -3.96
C ALA A 107 -2.16 -19.12 -5.40
N PHE A 108 -1.66 -17.93 -5.72
CA PHE A 108 -1.01 -17.64 -7.01
C PHE A 108 0.17 -18.58 -7.26
N LYS A 109 1.08 -18.74 -6.30
CA LYS A 109 2.24 -19.66 -6.39
C LYS A 109 1.82 -21.13 -6.60
N LYS A 110 0.66 -21.53 -6.07
CA LYS A 110 0.08 -22.87 -6.26
C LYS A 110 -0.66 -23.04 -7.58
N GLY A 111 -0.80 -21.98 -8.37
CA GLY A 111 -1.50 -21.98 -9.65
C GLY A 111 -3.03 -21.86 -9.53
N ASP A 112 -3.57 -21.50 -8.37
CA ASP A 112 -5.00 -21.28 -8.18
C ASP A 112 -5.39 -19.87 -8.69
N LEU A 113 -5.26 -19.69 -9.99
CA LEU A 113 -5.44 -18.39 -10.65
C LEU A 113 -6.90 -17.94 -10.63
N ASP A 114 -7.86 -18.86 -10.63
CA ASP A 114 -9.28 -18.50 -10.62
C ASP A 114 -9.67 -17.88 -9.27
N LEU A 115 -9.17 -18.43 -8.15
CA LEU A 115 -9.34 -17.85 -6.83
C LEU A 115 -8.78 -16.42 -6.78
N VAL A 116 -7.55 -16.23 -7.27
CA VAL A 116 -6.86 -14.93 -7.25
C VAL A 116 -7.57 -13.91 -8.16
N LYS A 117 -8.00 -14.31 -9.36
CA LYS A 117 -8.76 -13.44 -10.27
C LYS A 117 -10.09 -13.01 -9.66
N ASN A 118 -10.82 -13.93 -9.05
CA ASN A 118 -12.10 -13.63 -8.41
C ASN A 118 -11.92 -12.70 -7.22
N GLU A 119 -10.91 -12.95 -6.37
CA GLU A 119 -10.54 -12.05 -5.27
C GLU A 119 -10.26 -10.63 -5.76
N ILE A 120 -9.38 -10.49 -6.77
CA ILE A 120 -9.02 -9.19 -7.34
C ILE A 120 -10.25 -8.48 -7.86
N LYS A 121 -11.07 -9.18 -8.63
CA LYS A 121 -12.27 -8.61 -9.25
C LYS A 121 -13.28 -8.14 -8.19
N GLU A 122 -13.71 -9.02 -7.28
CA GLU A 122 -14.77 -8.71 -6.33
C GLU A 122 -14.39 -7.59 -5.37
N CYS A 123 -13.17 -7.64 -4.81
CA CYS A 123 -12.69 -6.61 -3.90
C CYS A 123 -12.49 -5.27 -4.61
N THR A 124 -11.94 -5.28 -5.84
CA THR A 124 -11.78 -4.04 -6.63
C THR A 124 -13.15 -3.44 -6.97
N GLU A 125 -14.13 -4.25 -7.31
CA GLU A 125 -15.48 -3.79 -7.66
C GLU A 125 -16.15 -3.03 -6.50
N VAL A 126 -16.08 -3.56 -5.26
CA VAL A 126 -16.61 -2.89 -4.06
C VAL A 126 -15.94 -1.54 -3.83
N VAL A 127 -14.61 -1.48 -3.98
CA VAL A 127 -13.82 -0.26 -3.76
C VAL A 127 -14.18 0.82 -4.80
N LEU A 128 -14.21 0.45 -6.09
CA LEU A 128 -14.49 1.37 -7.18
C LEU A 128 -15.94 1.88 -7.18
N LYS A 129 -16.92 1.04 -6.82
CA LYS A 129 -18.33 1.46 -6.66
C LYS A 129 -18.50 2.56 -5.61
N ASN A 130 -17.63 2.58 -4.61
CA ASN A 130 -17.61 3.59 -3.56
C ASN A 130 -16.67 4.77 -3.85
N ASN A 131 -16.16 4.90 -5.08
CA ASN A 131 -15.23 5.95 -5.53
C ASN A 131 -13.94 6.02 -4.69
N ARG A 132 -13.43 4.86 -4.27
CA ARG A 132 -12.18 4.71 -3.52
C ARG A 132 -11.08 4.14 -4.40
N THR A 133 -9.83 4.18 -3.90
CA THR A 133 -8.66 3.63 -4.59
C THR A 133 -8.36 2.23 -4.06
N ALA A 134 -8.23 1.23 -4.93
CA ALA A 134 -7.77 -0.11 -4.57
C ALA A 134 -6.26 -0.23 -4.86
N LYS A 135 -5.50 -0.88 -4.00
CA LYS A 135 -4.08 -1.21 -4.28
C LYS A 135 -3.81 -2.66 -3.92
N TRP A 136 -3.23 -3.40 -4.84
CA TRP A 136 -2.94 -4.81 -4.66
C TRP A 136 -1.47 -5.02 -4.33
N ILE A 137 -1.18 -5.38 -3.08
CA ILE A 137 0.14 -5.77 -2.60
C ILE A 137 0.44 -7.18 -3.11
N ILE A 138 1.46 -7.30 -3.96
CA ILE A 138 1.88 -8.59 -4.53
C ILE A 138 2.84 -9.37 -3.62
N GLU A 139 3.39 -8.70 -2.62
CA GLU A 139 4.48 -9.18 -1.75
C GLU A 139 5.72 -9.63 -2.53
N ALA A 140 6.38 -8.68 -3.19
CA ALA A 140 7.52 -8.93 -4.07
C ALA A 140 8.66 -9.74 -3.41
N ALA A 141 8.88 -9.61 -2.10
CA ALA A 141 9.92 -10.36 -1.39
C ALA A 141 9.64 -11.88 -1.31
N ALA A 142 8.39 -12.30 -1.54
CA ALA A 142 7.96 -13.70 -1.54
C ALA A 142 7.97 -14.35 -2.93
N LEU A 143 8.28 -13.57 -3.98
CA LEU A 143 8.12 -13.95 -5.39
C LEU A 143 9.45 -13.88 -6.15
N THR A 144 9.57 -14.69 -7.20
CA THR A 144 10.63 -14.52 -8.21
C THR A 144 10.28 -13.38 -9.17
N ASP A 145 11.28 -12.87 -9.91
CA ASP A 145 11.07 -11.85 -10.95
C ASP A 145 9.99 -12.24 -11.97
N GLU A 146 10.00 -13.51 -12.41
CA GLU A 146 8.97 -14.06 -13.31
C GLU A 146 7.58 -14.06 -12.65
N GLN A 147 7.50 -14.41 -11.37
CA GLN A 147 6.24 -14.39 -10.63
C GLN A 147 5.74 -12.96 -10.41
N ILE A 148 6.63 -11.99 -10.20
CA ILE A 148 6.30 -10.56 -10.08
C ILE A 148 5.69 -10.05 -11.40
N ALA A 149 6.31 -10.39 -12.54
CA ALA A 149 5.77 -10.08 -13.86
C ALA A 149 4.37 -10.68 -14.04
N GLN A 150 4.23 -11.99 -13.82
CA GLN A 150 2.99 -12.73 -14.03
C GLN A 150 1.84 -12.27 -13.12
N ILE A 151 2.08 -12.02 -11.83
CA ILE A 151 1.03 -11.55 -10.91
C ILE A 151 0.63 -10.10 -11.21
N THR A 152 1.59 -9.28 -11.66
CA THR A 152 1.31 -7.90 -12.10
C THR A 152 0.46 -7.90 -13.37
N ASP A 153 0.80 -8.73 -14.35
CA ASP A 153 0.00 -8.93 -15.57
C ASP A 153 -1.40 -9.42 -15.22
N LEU A 154 -1.54 -10.38 -14.30
CA LEU A 154 -2.82 -10.90 -13.85
C LEU A 154 -3.71 -9.80 -13.29
N ILE A 155 -3.18 -8.94 -12.41
CA ILE A 155 -3.92 -7.81 -11.85
C ILE A 155 -4.32 -6.84 -12.96
N ARG A 156 -3.40 -6.47 -13.87
CA ARG A 156 -3.68 -5.61 -15.02
C ARG A 156 -4.82 -6.19 -15.87
N GLU A 157 -4.74 -7.46 -16.24
CA GLU A 157 -5.73 -8.13 -17.11
C GLU A 157 -7.12 -8.16 -16.48
N VAL A 158 -7.21 -8.48 -15.18
CA VAL A 158 -8.48 -8.43 -14.46
C VAL A 158 -9.04 -7.02 -14.46
N VAL A 159 -8.20 -6.01 -14.20
CA VAL A 159 -8.66 -4.62 -14.11
C VAL A 159 -9.06 -4.05 -15.45
N GLU A 160 -8.23 -4.18 -16.48
CA GLU A 160 -8.52 -3.69 -17.83
C GLU A 160 -9.71 -4.44 -18.46
N GLY A 161 -9.88 -5.73 -18.14
CA GLY A 161 -10.99 -6.54 -18.63
C GLY A 161 -12.34 -6.26 -17.96
N ASN A 162 -12.37 -5.74 -16.73
CA ASN A 162 -13.61 -5.56 -15.96
C ASN A 162 -13.94 -4.10 -15.60
N PHE A 163 -12.96 -3.20 -15.57
CA PHE A 163 -13.10 -1.84 -15.03
C PHE A 163 -12.53 -0.77 -15.96
N SER A 164 -12.89 -0.84 -17.25
CA SER A 164 -12.43 0.10 -18.27
C SER A 164 -12.72 1.56 -17.88
N GLY A 165 -11.70 2.42 -17.98
CA GLY A 165 -11.75 3.84 -17.60
C GLY A 165 -11.56 4.12 -16.09
N LYS A 166 -11.28 3.09 -15.30
CA LYS A 166 -11.01 3.17 -13.86
C LYS A 166 -9.61 2.69 -13.47
N GLU A 167 -8.76 2.38 -14.44
CA GLU A 167 -7.41 1.82 -14.24
C GLU A 167 -6.56 2.71 -13.32
N GLN A 168 -6.71 4.04 -13.40
CA GLN A 168 -6.00 5.00 -12.56
C GLN A 168 -6.33 4.92 -11.06
N PHE A 169 -7.39 4.21 -10.68
CA PHE A 169 -7.82 4.01 -9.30
C PHE A 169 -7.45 2.62 -8.75
N VAL A 170 -6.74 1.80 -9.53
CA VAL A 170 -6.30 0.47 -9.12
C VAL A 170 -4.79 0.35 -9.25
N PHE A 171 -4.08 0.24 -8.14
CA PHE A 171 -2.62 0.20 -8.11
C PHE A 171 -2.11 -1.23 -7.98
N VAL A 172 -0.90 -1.46 -8.49
CA VAL A 172 -0.06 -2.59 -8.04
C VAL A 172 0.95 -2.06 -7.03
N LYS A 173 1.01 -2.68 -5.85
CA LYS A 173 1.88 -2.30 -4.74
C LYS A 173 2.92 -3.40 -4.47
N SER A 174 4.17 -3.02 -4.25
CA SER A 174 5.27 -3.99 -4.15
C SER A 174 5.16 -4.92 -2.94
N SER A 175 5.14 -4.36 -1.72
CA SER A 175 5.35 -5.16 -0.50
C SER A 175 4.57 -4.65 0.70
N THR A 176 4.41 -5.53 1.69
CA THR A 176 3.85 -5.15 3.00
C THR A 176 4.88 -4.46 3.88
N GLY A 177 6.16 -4.84 3.74
CA GLY A 177 7.24 -4.49 4.66
C GLY A 177 7.31 -5.39 5.90
N PHE A 178 6.49 -6.43 5.98
CA PHE A 178 6.42 -7.37 7.11
C PHE A 178 6.85 -8.80 6.74
N TYR A 179 7.06 -9.08 5.45
CA TYR A 179 7.51 -10.40 5.01
C TYR A 179 8.91 -10.71 5.57
N PRO A 180 9.11 -11.88 6.21
CA PRO A 180 10.40 -12.26 6.75
C PRO A 180 11.38 -12.62 5.62
N THR A 181 12.59 -12.06 5.68
CA THR A 181 13.64 -12.30 4.70
C THR A 181 14.92 -12.75 5.38
N GLU A 182 15.58 -13.75 4.81
CA GLU A 182 16.85 -14.28 5.33
C GLU A 182 18.06 -13.71 4.58
N GLY A 183 19.23 -13.73 5.23
CA GLY A 183 20.49 -13.39 4.58
C GLY A 183 20.63 -11.94 4.10
N GLY A 184 19.91 -11.01 4.75
CA GLY A 184 19.97 -9.58 4.41
C GLY A 184 19.24 -9.20 3.11
N LYS A 185 18.43 -10.10 2.55
CA LYS A 185 17.58 -9.76 1.40
C LYS A 185 16.61 -8.64 1.77
N PRO A 186 16.33 -7.68 0.86
CA PRO A 186 15.32 -6.67 1.07
C PRO A 186 13.92 -7.28 1.25
N ASN A 187 13.16 -6.79 2.22
CA ASN A 187 11.77 -7.19 2.48
C ASN A 187 10.74 -6.26 1.82
N GLY A 188 11.11 -5.63 0.71
CA GLY A 188 10.40 -4.47 0.17
C GLY A 188 10.65 -4.19 -1.31
N ALA A 189 10.27 -2.99 -1.75
CA ALA A 189 10.61 -2.43 -3.04
C ALA A 189 12.13 -2.39 -3.26
N THR A 190 12.56 -2.86 -4.42
CA THR A 190 13.91 -2.70 -4.95
C THR A 190 13.82 -2.15 -6.36
N PRO A 191 14.86 -1.49 -6.90
CA PRO A 191 14.82 -1.01 -8.28
C PRO A 191 14.47 -2.09 -9.30
N GLU A 192 14.94 -3.32 -9.07
CA GLU A 192 14.71 -4.47 -9.92
C GLU A 192 13.21 -4.87 -9.93
N ASN A 193 12.60 -5.07 -8.75
CA ASN A 193 11.19 -5.46 -8.72
C ASN A 193 10.26 -4.33 -9.20
N ILE A 194 10.58 -3.07 -8.92
CA ILE A 194 9.79 -1.93 -9.38
C ILE A 194 9.86 -1.81 -10.90
N LYS A 195 11.02 -2.03 -11.51
CA LYS A 195 11.15 -2.02 -12.97
C LYS A 195 10.25 -3.08 -13.60
N ILE A 196 10.27 -4.31 -13.09
CA ILE A 196 9.40 -5.39 -13.59
C ILE A 196 7.93 -4.98 -13.44
N MET A 197 7.54 -4.49 -12.27
CA MET A 197 6.16 -4.05 -12.02
C MET A 197 5.73 -2.95 -12.99
N THR A 198 6.56 -1.94 -13.26
CA THR A 198 6.18 -0.82 -14.15
C THR A 198 6.14 -1.22 -15.61
N GLU A 199 6.95 -2.19 -16.04
CA GLU A 199 6.90 -2.77 -17.39
C GLU A 199 5.63 -3.60 -17.62
N HIS A 200 5.08 -4.24 -16.57
CA HIS A 200 3.92 -5.13 -16.67
C HIS A 200 2.58 -4.50 -16.25
N ALA A 201 2.56 -3.44 -15.43
CA ALA A 201 1.32 -2.86 -14.89
C ALA A 201 0.43 -2.17 -15.94
N GLY A 202 0.95 -1.90 -17.15
CA GLY A 202 0.18 -1.25 -18.21
C GLY A 202 -0.27 0.15 -17.79
N LYS A 203 -1.60 0.38 -17.73
CA LYS A 203 -2.16 1.66 -17.28
C LYS A 203 -2.27 1.79 -15.76
N LEU A 204 -2.11 0.70 -15.01
CA LEU A 204 -2.27 0.72 -13.57
C LEU A 204 -1.07 1.45 -12.94
N PRO A 205 -1.30 2.42 -12.05
CA PRO A 205 -0.22 3.06 -11.31
C PRO A 205 0.49 2.09 -10.36
N VAL A 206 1.80 2.25 -10.20
CA VAL A 206 2.62 1.45 -9.28
C VAL A 206 2.90 2.23 -7.98
N LYS A 207 2.77 1.54 -6.84
CA LYS A 207 3.17 2.02 -5.51
C LYS A 207 4.37 1.22 -4.98
N ALA A 208 5.49 1.89 -4.74
CA ALA A 208 6.64 1.30 -4.06
C ALA A 208 6.43 1.37 -2.54
N ALA A 209 6.59 0.26 -1.83
CA ALA A 209 6.47 0.19 -0.38
C ALA A 209 7.40 -0.86 0.21
N GLY A 210 7.83 -0.63 1.46
CA GLY A 210 8.86 -1.41 2.13
C GLY A 210 10.23 -1.11 1.53
N GLY A 211 11.19 -0.63 2.31
CA GLY A 211 12.58 -0.50 1.85
C GLY A 211 12.99 0.81 1.16
N VAL A 212 12.07 1.74 0.85
CA VAL A 212 12.44 3.10 0.42
C VAL A 212 12.82 3.94 1.63
N ARG A 213 14.11 4.22 1.79
CA ARG A 213 14.73 4.81 2.99
C ARG A 213 15.48 6.12 2.74
N SER A 214 15.73 6.48 1.49
CA SER A 214 16.40 7.75 1.15
C SER A 214 15.68 8.55 0.06
N ALA A 215 15.96 9.85 0.02
CA ALA A 215 15.47 10.75 -1.03
C ALA A 215 15.94 10.33 -2.43
N GLN A 216 17.13 9.73 -2.52
CA GLN A 216 17.71 9.25 -3.76
C GLN A 216 16.94 8.03 -4.29
N GLU A 217 16.76 7.01 -3.45
CA GLU A 217 15.94 5.84 -3.79
C GLU A 217 14.53 6.26 -4.20
N ALA A 218 13.89 7.15 -3.45
CA ALA A 218 12.57 7.65 -3.77
C ALA A 218 12.51 8.31 -5.16
N ARG A 219 13.52 9.12 -5.51
CA ARG A 219 13.62 9.74 -6.84
C ARG A 219 13.87 8.72 -7.95
N GLU A 220 14.68 7.70 -7.69
CA GLU A 220 14.92 6.59 -8.63
C GLU A 220 13.61 5.83 -8.91
N MET A 221 12.85 5.48 -7.87
CA MET A 221 11.55 4.83 -8.02
C MET A 221 10.58 5.67 -8.85
N ILE A 222 10.51 6.98 -8.58
CA ILE A 222 9.67 7.91 -9.35
C ILE A 222 10.10 7.98 -10.82
N ALA A 223 11.41 7.98 -11.09
CA ALA A 223 11.94 7.98 -12.46
C ALA A 223 11.58 6.69 -13.23
N MET A 224 11.38 5.58 -12.52
CA MET A 224 10.91 4.31 -13.09
C MET A 224 9.39 4.25 -13.32
N GLY A 225 8.64 5.31 -12.96
CA GLY A 225 7.19 5.39 -13.18
C GLY A 225 6.33 5.17 -11.92
N VAL A 226 6.95 5.02 -10.75
CA VAL A 226 6.22 4.94 -9.48
C VAL A 226 5.47 6.24 -9.21
N THR A 227 4.19 6.13 -8.88
CA THR A 227 3.32 7.28 -8.62
C THR A 227 2.96 7.42 -7.14
N ARG A 228 3.35 6.44 -6.31
CA ARG A 228 3.25 6.52 -4.85
C ARG A 228 4.34 5.76 -4.11
N ILE A 229 4.76 6.27 -2.97
CA ILE A 229 5.75 5.69 -2.08
C ILE A 229 5.16 5.56 -0.67
N GLY A 230 5.07 4.34 -0.16
CA GLY A 230 4.69 4.06 1.24
C GLY A 230 5.93 3.85 2.10
N THR A 231 6.11 4.67 3.14
CA THR A 231 7.26 4.59 4.03
C THR A 231 6.92 5.14 5.42
N SER A 232 7.55 4.57 6.45
CA SER A 232 7.49 5.08 7.83
C SER A 232 8.45 6.25 8.07
N SER A 233 9.27 6.60 7.08
CA SER A 233 10.30 7.64 7.17
C SER A 233 10.06 8.79 6.18
N ALA A 234 8.79 9.06 5.85
CA ALA A 234 8.40 10.00 4.81
C ALA A 234 9.03 11.39 5.03
N LYS A 235 8.99 11.90 6.26
CA LYS A 235 9.60 13.17 6.63
C LYS A 235 11.12 13.18 6.44
N LYS A 236 11.83 12.23 7.05
CA LYS A 236 13.30 12.12 6.91
C LYS A 236 13.73 12.10 5.45
N ILE A 237 13.07 11.27 4.64
CA ILE A 237 13.32 11.16 3.20
C ILE A 237 13.08 12.50 2.48
N CYS A 238 12.02 13.23 2.84
CA CYS A 238 11.72 14.52 2.23
C CYS A 238 12.69 15.64 2.67
N ASP A 239 13.24 15.54 3.87
CA ASP A 239 14.25 16.47 4.41
C ASP A 239 15.67 16.16 3.88
N GLY A 240 15.83 15.09 3.10
CA GLY A 240 17.10 14.67 2.49
C GLY A 240 17.94 13.76 3.37
N GLU A 241 17.38 13.28 4.47
CA GLU A 241 18.00 12.33 5.38
C GLU A 241 17.79 10.88 4.91
N SER A 242 18.69 9.98 5.32
CA SER A 242 18.53 8.54 5.14
C SER A 242 17.99 7.91 6.43
N ALA A 243 17.05 6.99 6.31
CA ALA A 243 16.54 6.21 7.44
C ALA A 243 17.34 4.92 7.63
N ASP A 244 17.70 4.60 8.89
CA ASP A 244 18.34 3.33 9.23
C ASP A 244 17.36 2.15 9.08
N ALA A 245 17.89 0.95 8.83
CA ALA A 245 17.12 -0.28 8.95
C ALA A 245 16.90 -0.58 10.43
N GLU A 246 15.70 -0.33 10.96
CA GLU A 246 15.29 -0.94 12.23
C GLU A 246 15.13 -2.45 12.00
N TYR A 247 16.07 -3.23 12.54
CA TYR A 247 16.07 -4.70 12.55
C TYR A 247 15.24 -5.24 13.72
#